data_AF-R6TM19-F1
#
_entry.id   AF-R6TM19-F1
#
_cell.length_a   1.000
_cell.length_b   1.000
_cell.length_c   1.000
_cell.angle_alpha   90.00
_cell.angle_beta   90.00
_cell.angle_gamma   90.00
#
_symmetry.space_group_name_H-M   'P 1'
#
loop_
_entity.id
_entity.type
_entity.pdbx_description
1 polymer ?
#
loop_
_entity_poly.entity_id
_entity_poly.type
_entity_poly.pdbx_seq_one_letter_code
_entity_poly.pdbx_strand_id
1 'polypeptide(L)'
;MIVYREAETLARDLGFSIQTLYAVSNSLPRHYHPAELPKRDGTVRHLSVPDPLLKTIQRRIADRLLPLLPVSPCATAYRCGAGPLRNATPHVGKPLILKLDIRDFFGSVLYSAVKESAFPAFIYAEPLRVLLTMLCYYDEGLPQGAPSSPTISNLILRDFDQTVGTWCARRDITYTRYCDDLTFSGSFDAGEVQAFAGAELRSRGFFLNTRKTRLLPAGGRQTVTGLTVNEHPAVPPQLRRKLRQELYRNFTPAGASVWRSTWPGPGRTCRPGPISRAFWAG
;
A
#
# COMPACT_ATOMS: atom_id res chain seq x y z
N MET A 1 16.74 16.85 -11.28
CA MET A 1 15.54 16.03 -11.57
C MET A 1 15.80 15.32 -12.89
N ILE A 2 15.77 13.99 -12.93
CA ILE A 2 15.97 13.22 -14.17
C ILE A 2 14.71 13.37 -15.03
N VAL A 3 14.87 13.61 -16.32
CA VAL A 3 13.78 13.73 -17.29
C VAL A 3 14.00 12.69 -18.38
N TYR A 4 13.02 11.83 -18.59
CA TYR A 4 13.06 10.74 -19.56
C TYR A 4 12.38 11.18 -20.86
N ARG A 5 13.20 11.53 -21.86
CA ARG A 5 12.73 11.84 -23.23
C ARG A 5 13.03 10.71 -24.21
N GLU A 6 14.11 9.98 -23.98
CA GLU A 6 14.57 8.86 -24.81
C GLU A 6 14.31 7.52 -24.12
N ALA A 7 13.92 6.53 -24.91
CA ALA A 7 13.56 5.20 -24.40
C ALA A 7 14.78 4.45 -23.87
N GLU A 8 15.95 4.71 -24.43
CA GLU A 8 17.24 4.12 -24.08
C GLU A 8 17.68 4.52 -22.67
N THR A 9 17.38 5.76 -22.27
CA THR A 9 17.68 6.24 -20.90
C THR A 9 16.80 5.53 -19.88
N LEU A 10 15.50 5.38 -20.17
CA LEU A 10 14.58 4.63 -19.32
C LEU A 10 14.99 3.15 -19.20
N ALA A 11 15.34 2.53 -20.33
CA ALA A 11 15.79 1.14 -20.42
C ALA A 11 17.04 0.91 -19.54
N ARG A 12 18.03 1.80 -19.62
CA ARG A 12 19.25 1.75 -18.80
C ARG A 12 18.94 1.79 -17.31
N ASP A 13 18.09 2.71 -16.88
CA ASP A 13 17.78 2.91 -15.45
C ASP A 13 16.92 1.78 -14.87
N LEU A 14 16.06 1.18 -15.69
CA LEU A 14 15.31 -0.01 -15.33
C LEU A 14 16.14 -1.31 -15.40
N GLY A 15 17.23 -1.30 -16.16
CA GLY A 15 18.11 -2.47 -16.36
C GLY A 15 17.52 -3.52 -17.31
N PHE A 16 16.71 -3.09 -18.28
CA PHE A 16 16.11 -3.95 -19.31
C PHE A 16 16.35 -3.35 -20.68
N SER A 17 16.42 -4.16 -21.73
CA SER A 17 16.41 -3.62 -23.09
C SER A 17 15.03 -3.02 -23.40
N ILE A 18 15.01 -2.00 -24.25
CA ILE A 18 13.74 -1.38 -24.66
C ILE A 18 12.85 -2.38 -25.41
N GLN A 19 13.46 -3.29 -26.18
CA GLN A 19 12.76 -4.37 -26.88
C GLN A 19 12.05 -5.30 -25.90
N THR A 20 12.66 -5.64 -24.76
CA THR A 20 12.02 -6.45 -23.72
C THR A 20 10.81 -5.74 -23.13
N LEU A 21 10.92 -4.43 -22.83
CA LEU A 21 9.80 -3.67 -22.28
C LEU A 21 8.60 -3.63 -23.25
N TYR A 22 8.85 -3.38 -24.53
CA TYR A 22 7.81 -3.39 -25.56
C TYR A 22 7.23 -4.79 -25.81
N ALA A 23 8.07 -5.83 -25.82
CA ALA A 23 7.60 -7.20 -25.97
C ALA A 23 6.61 -7.55 -24.85
N VAL A 24 6.97 -7.27 -23.59
CA VAL A 24 6.11 -7.51 -22.43
C VAL A 24 4.82 -6.68 -22.50
N SER A 25 4.89 -5.41 -22.90
CA SER A 25 3.68 -4.57 -23.01
C SER A 25 2.73 -5.06 -24.10
N ASN A 26 3.27 -5.60 -25.21
CA ASN A 26 2.47 -6.12 -26.33
C ASN A 26 1.88 -7.51 -26.05
N SER A 27 2.43 -8.26 -25.10
CA SER A 27 1.90 -9.56 -24.67
C SER A 27 1.40 -9.57 -23.23
N LEU A 28 0.95 -8.42 -22.72
CA LEU A 28 0.59 -8.22 -21.30
C LEU A 28 -0.36 -9.28 -20.71
N PRO A 29 -1.43 -9.74 -21.41
CA PRO A 29 -2.32 -10.77 -20.87
C PRO A 29 -1.62 -12.10 -20.54
N ARG A 30 -0.50 -12.43 -21.21
CA ARG A 30 0.27 -13.65 -20.95
C ARG A 30 1.11 -13.55 -19.67
N HIS A 31 1.35 -12.34 -19.21
CA HIS A 31 2.18 -12.05 -18.04
C HIS A 31 1.36 -11.94 -16.74
N TYR A 32 0.03 -12.05 -16.81
CA TYR A 32 -0.85 -12.11 -15.64
C TYR A 32 -1.53 -13.47 -15.56
N HIS A 33 -1.60 -14.02 -14.36
CA HIS A 33 -2.40 -15.21 -14.06
C HIS A 33 -3.40 -14.89 -12.94
N PRO A 34 -4.63 -15.42 -13.03
CA PRO A 34 -5.60 -15.28 -11.97
C PRO A 34 -5.16 -16.07 -10.74
N ALA A 35 -5.35 -15.49 -9.56
CA ALA A 35 -5.22 -16.17 -8.29
C ALA A 35 -6.38 -15.78 -7.38
N GLU A 36 -6.81 -16.71 -6.54
CA GLU A 36 -7.92 -16.48 -5.61
C GLU A 36 -7.42 -16.54 -4.18
N LEU A 37 -7.77 -15.53 -3.39
CA LEU A 37 -7.53 -15.53 -1.95
C LEU A 37 -8.84 -15.43 -1.18
N PRO A 38 -9.07 -16.29 -0.17
CA PRO A 38 -10.24 -16.17 0.69
C PRO A 38 -10.14 -14.90 1.55
N LYS A 39 -11.21 -14.11 1.57
CA LYS A 39 -11.38 -13.01 2.53
C LYS A 39 -11.86 -13.55 3.87
N ARG A 40 -11.67 -12.74 4.92
CA ARG A 40 -12.13 -13.06 6.28
C ARG A 40 -13.65 -13.17 6.41
N ASP A 41 -14.40 -12.56 5.49
CA ASP A 41 -15.86 -12.59 5.45
C ASP A 41 -16.42 -13.76 4.62
N GLY A 42 -15.55 -14.65 4.12
CA GLY A 42 -15.93 -15.80 3.30
C GLY A 42 -16.02 -15.51 1.80
N THR A 43 -15.93 -14.24 1.37
CA THR A 43 -15.89 -13.89 -0.06
C THR A 43 -14.51 -14.14 -0.65
N VAL A 44 -14.42 -14.28 -1.98
CA VAL A 44 -13.14 -14.47 -2.67
C VAL A 44 -12.59 -13.12 -3.14
N ARG A 45 -11.26 -12.97 -3.10
CA ARG A 45 -10.53 -11.89 -3.73
C ARG A 45 -9.84 -12.46 -4.97
N HIS A 46 -10.32 -12.08 -6.14
CA HIS A 46 -9.66 -12.35 -7.40
C HIS A 46 -8.46 -11.41 -7.54
N LEU A 47 -7.30 -11.97 -7.85
CA LEU A 47 -6.04 -11.28 -8.02
C LEU A 47 -5.53 -11.54 -9.43
N SER A 48 -4.97 -10.51 -10.04
CA SER A 48 -4.21 -10.62 -11.29
C SER A 48 -2.73 -10.55 -10.92
N VAL A 49 -2.10 -11.71 -10.78
CA VAL A 49 -0.73 -11.82 -10.28
C VAL A 49 0.25 -11.79 -11.46
N PRO A 50 1.22 -10.87 -11.48
CA PRO A 50 2.20 -10.83 -12.55
C PRO A 50 3.18 -12.01 -12.45
N ASP A 51 3.69 -12.45 -13.59
CA ASP A 51 4.75 -13.45 -13.68
C ASP A 51 6.09 -12.91 -13.12
N PRO A 52 7.14 -13.75 -12.98
CA PRO A 52 8.42 -13.30 -12.44
C PRO A 52 9.09 -12.17 -13.22
N LEU A 53 8.95 -12.12 -14.55
CA LEU A 53 9.55 -11.11 -15.41
C LEU A 53 8.87 -9.76 -15.19
N LEU A 54 7.54 -9.71 -15.35
CA LEU A 54 6.76 -8.50 -15.16
C LEU A 54 6.84 -7.99 -13.71
N LYS A 55 6.86 -8.89 -12.71
CA LYS A 55 7.13 -8.52 -11.31
C LYS A 55 8.47 -7.81 -11.16
N THR A 56 9.50 -8.28 -11.85
CA THR A 56 10.84 -7.69 -11.75
C THR A 56 10.86 -6.31 -12.40
N ILE A 57 10.22 -6.14 -13.57
CA ILE A 57 10.04 -4.83 -14.22
C ILE A 57 9.28 -3.87 -13.30
N GLN A 58 8.14 -4.28 -12.75
CA GLN A 58 7.32 -3.47 -11.86
C GLN A 58 8.05 -3.10 -10.55
N ARG A 59 8.86 -4.01 -9.98
CA ARG A 59 9.74 -3.68 -8.85
C ARG A 59 10.75 -2.59 -9.22
N ARG A 60 11.41 -2.71 -10.38
CA ARG A 60 12.36 -1.68 -10.84
C ARG A 60 11.67 -0.32 -11.01
N ILE A 61 10.47 -0.30 -11.58
CA ILE A 61 9.66 0.93 -11.66
C ILE A 61 9.37 1.48 -10.26
N ALA A 62 8.91 0.63 -9.33
CA ALA A 62 8.58 1.04 -7.96
C ALA A 62 9.78 1.52 -7.13
N ASP A 63 10.97 0.97 -7.38
CA ASP A 63 12.18 1.27 -6.61
C ASP A 63 13.00 2.43 -7.20
N ARG A 64 12.91 2.66 -8.52
CA ARG A 64 13.76 3.65 -9.22
C ARG A 64 13.01 4.89 -9.69
N LEU A 65 11.79 4.70 -10.18
CA LEU A 65 11.04 5.78 -10.85
C LEU A 65 10.06 6.46 -9.89
N LEU A 66 9.24 5.66 -9.21
CA LEU A 66 8.17 6.19 -8.35
C LEU A 66 8.66 6.94 -7.09
N PRO A 67 9.80 6.59 -6.45
CA PRO A 67 10.27 7.30 -5.25
C PRO A 67 10.72 8.74 -5.52
N LEU A 68 10.89 9.11 -6.79
CA LEU A 68 11.19 10.49 -7.20
C LEU A 68 9.98 11.42 -7.04
N LEU A 69 8.78 10.85 -6.89
CA LEU A 69 7.55 11.60 -6.77
C LEU A 69 7.16 11.77 -5.29
N PRO A 70 6.72 12.98 -4.90
CA PRO A 70 6.26 13.22 -3.54
C PRO A 70 4.98 12.43 -3.25
N VAL A 71 4.94 11.79 -2.09
CA VAL A 71 3.74 11.14 -1.53
C VAL A 71 3.24 11.92 -0.33
N SER A 72 1.94 11.79 -0.02
CA SER A 72 1.36 12.48 1.13
C SER A 72 2.04 12.07 2.44
N PRO A 73 2.27 13.01 3.38
CA PRO A 73 2.72 12.67 4.73
C PRO A 73 1.69 11.84 5.51
N CYS A 74 0.39 11.97 5.18
CA CYS A 74 -0.69 11.21 5.79
C CYS A 74 -0.72 9.75 5.34
N ALA A 75 -0.07 9.42 4.21
CA ALA A 75 0.05 8.05 3.72
C ALA A 75 1.12 7.30 4.52
N THR A 76 0.68 6.34 5.34
CA THR A 76 1.53 5.59 6.28
C THR A 76 1.87 4.19 5.80
N ALA A 77 1.23 3.70 4.73
CA ALA A 77 1.52 2.43 4.08
C ALA A 77 2.54 2.57 2.94
N TYR A 78 3.24 1.47 2.62
CA TYR A 78 4.10 1.34 1.42
C TYR A 78 5.21 2.38 1.27
N ARG A 79 5.81 2.79 2.38
CA ARG A 79 6.97 3.69 2.42
C ARG A 79 8.09 3.06 3.25
N CYS A 80 9.32 3.54 3.07
CA CYS A 80 10.40 3.16 3.98
C CYS A 80 10.00 3.54 5.43
N GLY A 81 10.11 2.59 6.36
CA GLY A 81 9.63 2.76 7.74
C GLY A 81 8.10 2.82 7.90
N ALA A 82 7.33 2.45 6.88
CA ALA A 82 5.88 2.22 7.00
C ALA A 82 5.59 0.97 7.83
N GLY A 83 4.47 1.00 8.55
CA GLY A 83 3.98 -0.18 9.25
C GLY A 83 2.69 0.11 10.04
N PRO A 84 1.99 -0.94 10.49
CA PRO A 84 0.77 -0.81 11.29
C PRO A 84 0.98 0.07 12.53
N LEU A 85 2.16 -0.02 13.16
CA LEU A 85 2.50 0.81 14.31
C LEU A 85 2.50 2.31 13.96
N ARG A 86 3.20 2.70 12.89
CA ARG A 86 3.28 4.10 12.45
C ARG A 86 1.90 4.67 12.11
N ASN A 87 1.01 3.86 11.57
CA ASN A 87 -0.37 4.27 11.32
C ASN A 87 -1.19 4.40 12.60
N ALA A 88 -1.01 3.50 13.56
CA ALA A 88 -1.78 3.46 14.80
C ALA A 88 -1.37 4.54 15.81
N THR A 89 -0.07 4.86 15.91
CA THR A 89 0.50 5.78 16.91
C THR A 89 -0.19 7.14 16.98
N PRO A 90 -0.51 7.84 15.87
CA PRO A 90 -1.18 9.14 15.93
C PRO A 90 -2.57 9.12 16.59
N HIS A 91 -3.23 7.94 16.63
CA HIS A 91 -4.59 7.79 17.11
C HIS A 91 -4.68 7.33 18.57
N VAL A 92 -3.54 7.23 19.26
CA VAL A 92 -3.47 6.74 20.64
C VAL A 92 -4.16 7.71 21.60
N GLY A 93 -4.99 7.19 22.51
CA GLY A 93 -5.64 8.00 23.55
C GLY A 93 -6.73 8.96 23.06
N LYS A 94 -7.15 8.86 21.79
CA LYS A 94 -8.11 9.79 21.20
C LYS A 94 -9.55 9.44 21.60
N PRO A 95 -10.42 10.43 21.86
CA PRO A 95 -11.75 10.18 22.42
C PRO A 95 -12.69 9.44 21.47
N LEU A 96 -12.47 9.59 20.15
CA LEU A 96 -13.24 8.94 19.10
C LEU A 96 -12.32 8.56 17.94
N ILE A 97 -12.57 7.41 17.32
CA ILE A 97 -11.96 7.00 16.06
C ILE A 97 -13.05 6.69 15.04
N LEU A 98 -12.98 7.32 13.87
CA LEU A 98 -13.77 6.99 12.70
C LEU A 98 -12.86 6.31 11.67
N LYS A 99 -13.27 5.13 11.21
CA LYS A 99 -12.60 4.40 10.13
C LYS A 99 -13.51 4.36 8.91
N LEU A 100 -12.97 4.79 7.78
CA LEU A 100 -13.62 4.72 6.47
C LEU A 100 -12.77 3.85 5.53
N ASP A 101 -13.41 3.17 4.58
CA ASP A 101 -12.75 2.29 3.61
C ASP A 101 -13.21 2.70 2.21
N ILE A 102 -12.29 2.74 1.25
CA ILE A 102 -12.65 3.04 -0.14
C ILE A 102 -13.13 1.75 -0.81
N ARG A 103 -14.35 1.78 -1.37
CA ARG A 103 -14.95 0.65 -2.06
C ARG A 103 -14.15 0.32 -3.32
N ASP A 104 -13.67 -0.91 -3.39
CA ASP A 104 -12.94 -1.49 -4.53
C ASP A 104 -11.90 -0.54 -5.14
N PHE A 105 -11.06 0.03 -4.28
CA PHE A 105 -10.13 1.09 -4.68
C PHE A 105 -9.28 0.70 -5.90
N PHE A 106 -8.62 -0.47 -5.87
CA PHE A 106 -7.72 -0.90 -6.94
C PHE A 106 -8.45 -1.12 -8.27
N GLY A 107 -9.65 -1.68 -8.25
CA GLY A 107 -10.49 -1.88 -9.45
C GLY A 107 -11.18 -0.61 -9.94
N SER A 108 -11.23 0.45 -9.13
CA SER A 108 -11.81 1.75 -9.50
C SER A 108 -10.78 2.77 -9.99
N VAL A 109 -9.49 2.44 -9.96
CA VAL A 109 -8.43 3.34 -10.45
C VAL A 109 -8.45 3.36 -11.97
N LEU A 110 -8.58 4.54 -12.56
CA LEU A 110 -8.54 4.73 -14.01
C LEU A 110 -7.12 4.72 -14.56
N TYR A 111 -6.97 4.25 -15.81
CA TYR A 111 -5.71 4.32 -16.56
C TYR A 111 -5.11 5.74 -16.58
N SER A 112 -5.95 6.74 -16.82
CA SER A 112 -5.53 8.16 -16.85
C SER A 112 -4.97 8.60 -15.51
N ALA A 113 -5.57 8.19 -14.39
CA ALA A 113 -5.09 8.53 -13.05
C ALA A 113 -3.69 7.94 -12.80
N VAL A 114 -3.42 6.71 -13.25
CA VAL A 114 -2.08 6.12 -13.18
C VAL A 114 -1.10 6.91 -14.05
N LYS A 115 -1.45 7.19 -15.31
CA LYS A 115 -0.57 7.90 -16.24
C LYS A 115 -0.20 9.30 -15.73
N GLU A 116 -1.18 10.04 -15.21
CA GLU A 116 -0.94 11.41 -14.71
C GLU A 116 -0.19 11.41 -13.37
N SER A 117 -0.56 10.54 -12.43
CA SER A 117 -0.01 10.57 -11.07
C SER A 117 1.36 9.89 -10.95
N ALA A 118 1.57 8.77 -11.65
CA ALA A 118 2.80 7.98 -11.55
C ALA A 118 3.83 8.33 -12.64
N PHE A 119 3.37 8.82 -13.80
CA PHE A 119 4.22 9.09 -14.96
C PHE A 119 3.92 10.46 -15.56
N PRO A 120 4.12 11.56 -14.83
CA PRO A 120 3.70 12.89 -15.29
C PRO A 120 4.51 13.40 -16.50
N ALA A 121 3.87 14.19 -17.36
CA ALA A 121 4.44 14.69 -18.62
C ALA A 121 5.71 15.55 -18.47
N PHE A 122 5.87 16.22 -17.32
CA PHE A 122 7.06 17.01 -17.05
C PHE A 122 8.31 16.14 -16.80
N ILE A 123 8.15 14.86 -16.43
CA ILE A 123 9.25 13.90 -16.25
C ILE A 123 9.38 12.97 -17.46
N TYR A 124 8.28 12.47 -18.01
CA TYR A 124 8.30 11.41 -19.02
C TYR A 124 7.70 11.91 -20.34
N ALA A 125 8.33 11.59 -21.47
CA ALA A 125 7.74 11.79 -22.79
C ALA A 125 6.55 10.84 -23.03
N GLU A 126 5.57 11.27 -23.83
CA GLU A 126 4.27 10.58 -23.99
C GLU A 126 4.38 9.08 -24.32
N PRO A 127 5.25 8.62 -25.26
CA PRO A 127 5.40 7.19 -25.54
C PRO A 127 5.83 6.38 -24.32
N LEU A 128 6.70 6.95 -23.46
CA LEU A 128 7.19 6.29 -22.25
C LEU A 128 6.11 6.24 -21.17
N ARG A 129 5.28 7.28 -21.07
CA ARG A 129 4.13 7.32 -20.15
C ARG A 129 3.16 6.21 -20.47
N VAL A 130 2.83 6.03 -21.75
CA VAL A 130 1.94 4.97 -22.23
C VAL A 130 2.53 3.61 -21.90
N LEU A 131 3.80 3.37 -22.26
CA LEU A 131 4.50 2.11 -21.98
C LEU A 131 4.51 1.78 -20.48
N LEU A 132 4.94 2.70 -19.64
CA LEU A 132 5.04 2.49 -18.19
C LEU A 132 3.66 2.26 -17.55
N THR A 133 2.64 2.96 -18.02
CA THR A 133 1.26 2.76 -17.55
C THR A 133 0.75 1.38 -17.93
N MET A 134 0.96 0.95 -19.18
CA MET A 134 0.60 -0.42 -19.64
C MET A 134 1.29 -1.50 -18.81
N LEU A 135 2.55 -1.31 -18.43
CA LEU A 135 3.27 -2.27 -17.60
C LEU A 135 2.75 -2.32 -16.15
N CYS A 136 1.96 -1.34 -15.69
CA CYS A 136 1.47 -1.24 -14.31
C CYS A 136 -0.07 -1.35 -14.19
N TYR A 137 -0.79 -1.39 -15.29
CA TYR A 137 -2.26 -1.36 -15.34
C TYR A 137 -2.78 -2.58 -16.09
N TYR A 138 -3.79 -3.25 -15.56
CA TYR A 138 -4.33 -4.47 -16.16
C TYR A 138 -5.79 -4.66 -15.77
N ASP A 139 -6.60 -5.12 -16.74
CA ASP A 139 -8.01 -5.49 -16.55
C ASP A 139 -8.83 -4.39 -15.83
N GLU A 140 -8.81 -3.19 -16.43
CA GLU A 140 -9.54 -2.01 -15.95
C GLU A 140 -9.19 -1.51 -14.54
N GLY A 141 -8.03 -1.89 -14.00
CA GLY A 141 -7.57 -1.35 -12.73
C GLY A 141 -6.10 -1.54 -12.43
N LEU A 142 -5.75 -1.23 -11.18
CA LEU A 142 -4.45 -1.57 -10.64
C LEU A 142 -4.43 -3.04 -10.19
N PRO A 143 -3.55 -3.87 -10.76
CA PRO A 143 -3.52 -5.29 -10.45
C PRO A 143 -3.14 -5.51 -8.98
N GLN A 144 -3.99 -6.22 -8.25
CA GLN A 144 -3.74 -6.61 -6.87
C GLN A 144 -2.70 -7.74 -6.86
N GLY A 145 -1.51 -7.46 -6.30
CA GLY A 145 -0.36 -8.37 -6.31
C GLY A 145 0.82 -7.90 -7.18
N ALA A 146 0.61 -6.83 -7.96
CA ALA A 146 1.70 -6.17 -8.67
C ALA A 146 2.57 -5.33 -7.71
N PRO A 147 3.91 -5.40 -7.81
CA PRO A 147 4.81 -4.65 -6.92
C PRO A 147 4.70 -3.13 -7.02
N SER A 148 4.24 -2.58 -8.16
CA SER A 148 4.11 -1.14 -8.37
C SER A 148 2.79 -0.55 -7.87
N SER A 149 1.68 -1.32 -7.89
CA SER A 149 0.34 -0.86 -7.49
C SER A 149 0.28 -0.17 -6.12
N PRO A 150 0.97 -0.65 -5.06
CA PRO A 150 0.95 0.00 -3.75
C PRO A 150 1.57 1.40 -3.71
N THR A 151 2.61 1.64 -4.50
CA THR A 151 3.25 2.96 -4.57
C THR A 151 2.41 3.90 -5.45
N ILE A 152 1.87 3.38 -6.56
CA ILE A 152 0.99 4.14 -7.46
C ILE A 152 -0.27 4.61 -6.73
N SER A 153 -0.89 3.76 -5.89
CA SER A 153 -2.08 4.14 -5.12
C SER A 153 -1.81 5.35 -4.20
N ASN A 154 -0.63 5.41 -3.59
CA ASN A 154 -0.23 6.53 -2.75
C ASN A 154 -0.03 7.83 -3.53
N LEU A 155 0.42 7.73 -4.79
CA LEU A 155 0.57 8.89 -5.67
C LEU A 155 -0.80 9.42 -6.11
N ILE A 156 -1.72 8.53 -6.49
CA ILE A 156 -3.08 8.88 -6.91
C ILE A 156 -3.85 9.59 -5.79
N LEU A 157 -3.75 9.09 -4.55
CA LEU A 157 -4.46 9.66 -3.41
C LEU A 157 -3.73 10.83 -2.76
N ARG A 158 -2.61 11.30 -3.32
CA ARG A 158 -1.82 12.37 -2.71
C ARG A 158 -2.61 13.66 -2.53
N ASP A 159 -3.26 14.14 -3.59
CA ASP A 159 -3.98 15.42 -3.56
C ASP A 159 -5.24 15.31 -2.67
N PHE A 160 -5.89 14.14 -2.70
CA PHE A 160 -6.96 13.81 -1.77
C PHE A 160 -6.48 13.91 -0.31
N ASP A 161 -5.35 13.27 0.02
CA ASP A 161 -4.80 13.29 1.37
C ASP A 161 -4.37 14.69 1.81
N GLN A 162 -3.88 15.53 0.88
CA GLN A 162 -3.52 16.92 1.19
C GLN A 162 -4.75 17.75 1.53
N THR A 163 -5.82 17.65 0.74
CA THR A 163 -7.09 18.35 1.00
C THR A 163 -7.70 17.89 2.33
N VAL A 164 -7.84 16.57 2.52
CA VAL A 164 -8.41 16.00 3.73
C VAL A 164 -7.55 16.29 4.95
N GLY A 165 -6.23 16.11 4.85
CA GLY A 165 -5.29 16.42 5.92
C GLY A 165 -5.34 17.88 6.35
N THR A 166 -5.41 18.82 5.39
CA THR A 166 -5.52 20.26 5.68
C THR A 166 -6.85 20.59 6.36
N TRP A 167 -7.95 20.02 5.86
CA TRP A 167 -9.28 20.22 6.45
C TRP A 167 -9.36 19.68 7.88
N CYS A 168 -8.77 18.52 8.13
CA CYS A 168 -8.68 17.89 9.44
C CYS A 168 -7.79 18.69 10.40
N ALA A 169 -6.61 19.13 9.96
CA ALA A 169 -5.69 19.90 10.78
C ALA A 169 -6.30 21.21 11.30
N ARG A 170 -7.11 21.89 10.49
CA ARG A 170 -7.86 23.10 10.89
C ARG A 170 -8.91 22.86 11.97
N ARG A 171 -9.28 21.60 12.21
CA ARG A 171 -10.31 21.16 13.17
C ARG A 171 -9.75 20.31 14.31
N ASP A 172 -8.42 20.25 14.43
CA ASP A 172 -7.72 19.36 15.39
C ASP A 172 -8.11 17.87 15.26
N ILE A 173 -8.41 17.44 14.03
CA ILE A 173 -8.68 16.05 13.70
C ILE A 173 -7.39 15.40 13.22
N THR A 174 -6.98 14.31 13.84
CA THR A 174 -5.84 13.51 13.38
C THR A 174 -6.29 12.59 12.26
N TYR A 175 -5.67 12.72 11.08
CA TYR A 175 -5.96 11.91 9.90
C TYR A 175 -4.73 11.11 9.45
N THR A 176 -4.93 9.82 9.18
CA THR A 176 -3.95 8.96 8.51
C THR A 176 -4.64 8.08 7.47
N ARG A 177 -3.86 7.65 6.47
CA ARG A 177 -4.30 6.68 5.47
C ARG A 177 -3.33 5.50 5.40
N TYR A 178 -3.88 4.30 5.55
CA TYR A 178 -3.17 3.04 5.35
C TYR A 178 -3.80 2.28 4.19
N CYS A 179 -3.18 2.36 3.02
CA CYS A 179 -3.74 1.83 1.78
C CYS A 179 -5.08 2.53 1.44
N ASP A 180 -6.18 1.78 1.48
CA ASP A 180 -7.58 2.17 1.28
C ASP A 180 -8.32 2.47 2.61
N ASP A 181 -7.71 2.19 3.77
CA ASP A 181 -8.26 2.46 5.11
C ASP A 181 -7.90 3.90 5.53
N LEU A 182 -8.92 4.74 5.67
CA LEU A 182 -8.84 6.11 6.15
C LEU A 182 -9.18 6.13 7.65
N THR A 183 -8.28 6.63 8.48
CA THR A 183 -8.48 6.70 9.94
C THR A 183 -8.47 8.15 10.40
N PHE A 184 -9.54 8.54 11.10
CA PHE A 184 -9.73 9.85 11.69
C PHE A 184 -9.87 9.68 13.21
N SER A 185 -9.26 10.56 14.00
CA SER A 185 -9.41 10.53 15.45
C SER A 185 -9.31 11.90 16.09
N GLY A 186 -10.06 12.12 17.18
CA GLY A 186 -10.17 13.43 17.82
C GLY A 186 -11.58 13.64 18.36
N SER A 187 -11.92 14.89 18.66
CA SER A 187 -13.28 15.30 19.03
C SER A 187 -13.94 15.94 17.82
N PHE A 188 -14.86 15.24 17.17
CA PHE A 188 -15.50 15.70 15.93
C PHE A 188 -16.86 15.05 15.70
N ASP A 189 -17.67 15.65 14.82
CA ASP A 189 -18.88 15.02 14.29
C ASP A 189 -18.52 14.03 13.17
N ALA A 190 -18.83 12.74 13.39
CA ALA A 190 -18.48 11.70 12.44
C ALA A 190 -19.23 11.82 11.09
N GLY A 191 -20.44 12.39 11.10
CA GLY A 191 -21.22 12.64 9.90
C GLY A 191 -20.59 13.73 9.03
N GLU A 192 -20.11 14.82 9.63
CA GLU A 192 -19.39 15.89 8.93
C GLU A 192 -18.13 15.35 8.25
N VAL A 193 -17.30 14.60 8.99
CA VAL A 193 -16.06 14.00 8.45
C VAL A 193 -16.37 13.02 7.31
N GLN A 194 -17.37 12.16 7.50
CA GLN A 194 -17.76 11.19 6.47
C GLN A 194 -18.33 11.87 5.22
N ALA A 195 -19.15 12.92 5.38
CA ALA A 195 -19.71 13.68 4.28
C ALA A 195 -18.61 14.39 3.47
N PHE A 196 -17.68 15.06 4.16
CA PHE A 196 -16.56 15.75 3.54
C PHE A 196 -15.62 14.79 2.81
N ALA A 197 -15.11 13.76 3.48
CA ALA A 197 -14.23 12.77 2.87
C ALA A 197 -14.93 12.02 1.71
N GLY A 198 -16.22 11.73 1.87
CA GLY A 198 -17.04 11.11 0.83
C GLY A 198 -17.22 11.99 -0.41
N ALA A 199 -17.43 13.30 -0.24
CA ALA A 199 -17.50 14.25 -1.35
C ALA A 199 -16.17 14.37 -2.08
N GLU A 200 -15.06 14.48 -1.34
CA GLU A 200 -13.71 14.52 -1.91
C GLU A 200 -13.36 13.26 -2.71
N LEU A 201 -13.73 12.08 -2.22
CA LEU A 201 -13.56 10.82 -2.96
C LEU A 201 -14.43 10.79 -4.23
N ARG A 202 -15.71 11.18 -4.13
CA ARG A 202 -16.65 11.17 -5.27
C ARG A 202 -16.19 12.07 -6.40
N SER A 203 -15.64 13.25 -6.08
CA SER A 203 -15.08 14.17 -7.08
C SER A 203 -13.93 13.55 -7.91
N ARG A 204 -13.32 12.48 -7.39
CA ARG A 204 -12.20 11.74 -8.01
C ARG A 204 -12.62 10.36 -8.54
N GLY A 205 -13.92 10.07 -8.57
CA GLY A 205 -14.46 8.78 -9.05
C GLY A 205 -14.42 7.65 -8.02
N PHE A 206 -14.07 7.92 -6.76
CA PHE A 206 -14.03 6.91 -5.70
C PHE A 206 -15.27 6.99 -4.79
N PHE A 207 -15.61 5.87 -4.16
CA PHE A 207 -16.79 5.77 -3.29
C PHE A 207 -16.42 5.16 -1.95
N LEU A 208 -17.05 5.64 -0.89
CA LEU A 208 -16.92 5.04 0.44
C LEU A 208 -17.65 3.70 0.53
N ASN A 209 -17.05 2.76 1.24
CA ASN A 209 -17.66 1.51 1.63
C ASN A 209 -18.41 1.67 2.97
N THR A 210 -19.67 2.08 2.89
CA THR A 210 -20.51 2.34 4.06
C THR A 210 -20.66 1.14 4.99
N ARG A 211 -20.60 -0.10 4.46
CA ARG A 211 -20.67 -1.34 5.26
C ARG A 211 -19.44 -1.54 6.14
N LYS A 212 -18.29 -0.99 5.74
CA LYS A 212 -17.03 -1.08 6.47
C LYS A 212 -16.73 0.17 7.31
N THR A 213 -17.56 1.21 7.25
CA THR A 213 -17.47 2.34 8.17
C THR A 213 -17.56 1.85 9.62
N ARG A 214 -16.66 2.32 10.49
CA ARG A 214 -16.67 1.99 11.92
C ARG A 214 -16.44 3.23 12.75
N LEU A 215 -17.22 3.37 13.81
CA LEU A 215 -17.06 4.39 14.83
C LEU A 215 -16.68 3.73 16.16
N LEU A 216 -15.57 4.13 16.74
CA LEU A 216 -14.98 3.52 17.93
C LEU A 216 -14.79 4.58 19.03
N PRO A 217 -15.73 4.70 19.98
CA PRO A 217 -15.59 5.62 21.12
C PRO A 217 -14.56 5.11 22.13
N ALA A 218 -13.96 6.01 22.91
CA ALA A 218 -12.94 5.67 23.91
C ALA A 218 -13.43 4.74 25.03
N GLY A 219 -14.73 4.74 25.34
CA GLY A 219 -15.34 3.79 26.29
C GLY A 219 -15.35 2.34 25.80
N GLY A 220 -15.06 2.11 24.51
CA GLY A 220 -14.91 0.78 23.92
C GLY A 220 -13.48 0.51 23.45
N ARG A 221 -13.26 -0.69 22.92
CA ARG A 221 -11.97 -1.04 22.34
C ARG A 221 -11.76 -0.34 21.00
N GLN A 222 -10.77 0.54 20.94
CA GLN A 222 -10.34 1.24 19.74
C GLN A 222 -9.21 0.48 19.06
N THR A 223 -9.35 0.25 17.74
CA THR A 223 -8.33 -0.47 16.97
C THR A 223 -8.00 0.20 15.65
N VAL A 224 -6.71 0.33 15.34
CA VAL A 224 -6.19 0.89 14.08
C VAL A 224 -5.18 -0.09 13.50
N THR A 225 -5.35 -0.47 12.23
CA THR A 225 -4.50 -1.47 11.54
C THR A 225 -4.22 -2.75 12.35
N GLY A 226 -5.21 -3.20 13.14
CA GLY A 226 -5.11 -4.41 13.95
C GLY A 226 -4.42 -4.25 15.31
N LEU A 227 -3.99 -3.03 15.68
CA LEU A 227 -3.46 -2.69 17.00
C LEU A 227 -4.53 -1.98 17.82
N THR A 228 -4.59 -2.27 19.12
CA THR A 228 -5.40 -1.50 20.10
C THR A 228 -4.68 -0.20 20.39
N VAL A 229 -5.42 0.91 20.49
CA VAL A 229 -4.85 2.27 20.64
C VAL A 229 -5.46 3.09 21.77
N ASN A 230 -6.21 2.47 22.68
CA ASN A 230 -6.84 3.20 23.80
C ASN A 230 -5.83 3.97 24.67
N GLU A 231 -4.67 3.39 24.98
CA GLU A 231 -3.65 4.03 25.84
C GLU A 231 -2.26 3.99 25.22
N HIS A 232 -1.91 2.86 24.61
CA HIS A 232 -0.69 2.68 23.83
C HIS A 232 -0.94 1.65 22.72
N PRO A 233 -0.15 1.63 21.64
CA PRO A 233 -0.26 0.59 20.61
C PRO A 233 -0.02 -0.79 21.23
N ALA A 234 -1.00 -1.68 21.15
CA ALA A 234 -0.92 -3.02 21.71
C ALA A 234 -1.50 -4.07 20.76
N VAL A 235 -0.87 -5.25 20.68
CA VAL A 235 -1.44 -6.37 19.93
C VAL A 235 -2.67 -6.90 20.68
N PRO A 236 -3.85 -6.99 20.05
CA PRO A 236 -5.05 -7.48 20.70
C PRO A 236 -4.85 -8.88 21.31
N PRO A 237 -5.37 -9.15 22.52
CA PRO A 237 -5.19 -10.44 23.18
C PRO A 237 -5.65 -11.64 22.34
N GLN A 238 -6.72 -11.48 21.55
CA GLN A 238 -7.21 -12.55 20.67
C GLN A 238 -6.22 -12.90 19.56
N LEU A 239 -5.56 -11.90 18.97
CA LEU A 239 -4.53 -12.11 17.96
C LEU A 239 -3.29 -12.79 18.58
N ARG A 240 -2.87 -12.35 19.78
CA ARG A 240 -1.81 -13.02 20.54
C ARG A 240 -2.14 -14.48 20.84
N ARG A 241 -3.38 -14.77 21.24
CA ARG A 241 -3.86 -16.12 21.54
C ARG A 241 -3.86 -17.01 20.30
N LYS A 242 -4.35 -16.51 19.16
CA LYS A 242 -4.35 -17.23 17.88
C LYS A 242 -2.92 -17.56 17.43
N LEU A 243 -2.02 -16.57 17.46
CA LEU A 243 -0.60 -16.77 17.13
C LEU A 243 0.06 -17.79 18.06
N ARG A 244 -0.24 -17.74 19.37
CA ARG A 244 0.27 -18.73 20.33
C ARG A 244 -0.24 -20.14 20.03
N GLN A 245 -1.51 -20.29 19.64
CA GLN A 245 -2.07 -21.59 19.24
C GLN A 245 -1.42 -22.12 17.96
N GLU A 246 -1.20 -21.26 16.95
CA GLU A 246 -0.51 -21.63 15.71
C GLU A 246 0.95 -22.01 15.98
N LEU A 247 1.67 -21.26 16.81
CA LEU A 247 3.03 -21.61 17.22
C LEU A 247 3.07 -22.93 18.02
N TYR A 248 2.15 -23.12 18.97
CA TYR A 248 2.08 -24.36 19.76
C TYR A 248 1.82 -25.58 18.88
N ARG A 249 0.91 -25.47 17.90
CA ARG A 249 0.63 -26.52 16.92
C ARG A 249 1.85 -26.84 16.04
N ASN A 250 2.67 -25.85 15.73
CA ASN A 250 3.81 -26.00 14.82
C ASN A 250 5.14 -26.34 15.53
N PHE A 251 5.29 -26.05 16.83
CA PHE A 251 6.56 -26.17 17.57
C PHE A 251 6.51 -27.15 18.77
N THR A 252 5.44 -27.91 18.96
CA THR A 252 5.42 -29.04 19.91
C THR A 252 5.94 -30.33 19.25
N PRO A 253 6.47 -31.31 20.01
CA PRO A 253 7.12 -32.51 19.47
C PRO A 253 6.25 -33.33 18.50
N ALA A 254 4.91 -33.25 18.62
CA ALA A 254 3.97 -33.93 17.73
C ALA A 254 3.84 -33.28 16.32
N GLY A 255 4.21 -32.01 16.15
CA GLY A 255 4.20 -31.29 14.86
C GLY A 255 5.57 -31.19 14.17
N ALA A 256 6.65 -31.50 14.89
CA ALA A 256 8.03 -31.39 14.42
C ALA A 256 8.44 -32.45 13.37
N SER A 257 7.59 -33.45 13.09
CA SER A 257 7.82 -34.46 12.05
C SER A 257 7.53 -33.94 10.64
N VAL A 258 6.69 -32.90 10.50
CA VAL A 258 6.26 -32.37 9.19
C VAL A 258 7.23 -31.31 8.62
N TRP A 259 7.92 -30.57 9.48
CA TRP A 259 8.82 -29.49 9.04
C TRP A 259 10.19 -29.95 8.54
N ARG A 260 10.62 -31.17 8.88
CA ARG A 260 11.94 -31.68 8.47
C ARG A 260 12.01 -32.08 6.98
N SER A 261 10.88 -32.21 6.29
CA SER A 261 10.81 -32.57 4.87
C SER A 261 10.67 -31.39 3.91
N THR A 262 10.49 -30.16 4.40
CA THR A 262 10.17 -28.99 3.56
C THR A 262 11.05 -27.75 3.81
N TRP A 263 12.11 -27.85 4.62
CA TRP A 263 13.03 -26.73 4.86
C TRP A 263 14.15 -26.71 3.82
N PRO A 264 14.15 -25.81 2.81
CA PRO A 264 15.38 -25.49 2.11
C PRO A 264 16.23 -24.69 3.11
N GLY A 265 17.48 -25.12 3.33
CA GLY A 265 18.40 -24.46 4.26
C GLY A 265 18.51 -22.94 4.03
N PRO A 266 19.17 -22.19 4.95
CA PRO A 266 19.17 -20.73 4.92
C PRO A 266 19.71 -20.19 3.60
N GLY A 267 18.79 -19.75 2.73
CA GLY A 267 19.08 -18.92 1.58
C GLY A 267 19.67 -17.60 2.05
N ARG A 268 20.82 -17.24 1.45
CA ARG A 268 21.67 -16.09 1.80
C ARG A 268 20.84 -14.86 2.21
N THR A 269 20.98 -14.49 3.47
CA THR A 269 20.48 -13.22 4.01
C THR A 269 21.14 -12.05 3.29
N CYS A 270 20.35 -11.03 2.95
CA CYS A 270 20.86 -9.72 2.57
C CYS A 270 21.81 -9.24 3.67
N ARG A 271 23.10 -9.13 3.35
CA ARG A 271 24.05 -8.40 4.19
C ARG A 271 23.62 -6.93 4.22
N PRO A 272 23.44 -6.31 5.40
CA PRO A 272 23.45 -4.86 5.47
C PRO A 272 24.84 -4.37 5.03
N GLY A 273 24.89 -3.40 4.13
CA GLY A 273 26.13 -2.71 3.76
C GLY A 273 26.78 -2.07 5.00
N PRO A 274 28.09 -1.82 4.96
CA PRO A 274 28.84 -1.36 6.14
C PRO A 274 28.32 -0.01 6.60
N ILE A 275 27.65 -0.01 7.75
CA ILE A 275 27.48 1.19 8.57
C ILE A 275 28.85 1.49 9.14
N SER A 276 29.48 2.58 8.68
CA SER A 276 30.68 3.14 9.28
C SER A 276 30.40 3.47 10.74
N ARG A 277 30.88 2.61 11.65
CA ARG A 277 31.08 2.93 13.06
C ARG A 277 32.25 3.89 13.15
N ALA A 278 31.96 5.18 13.28
CA ALA A 278 32.86 6.13 13.90
C ALA A 278 31.97 7.09 14.67
N PHE A 279 31.92 6.90 15.98
CA PHE A 279 31.73 7.87 17.06
C PHE A 279 31.32 7.09 18.31
N TRP A 280 31.92 7.44 19.44
CA TRP A 280 31.98 6.75 20.74
C TRP A 280 33.21 5.87 20.98
N ALA A 281 34.37 6.52 21.12
CA ALA A 281 35.35 6.27 22.19
C ALA A 281 36.41 7.40 22.14
N GLY A 282 36.47 8.23 23.17
CA GLY A 282 37.34 9.39 23.31
C GLY A 282 36.64 10.49 24.09
#